data_AF-A0A2K3KW50-F1
#
_entry.id   AF-A0A2K3KW50-F1
#
_cell.length_a   1.000
_cell.length_b   1.000
_cell.length_c   1.000
_cell.angle_alpha   90.00
_cell.angle_beta   90.00
_cell.angle_gamma   90.00
#
_symmetry.space_group_name_H-M   'P 1'
#
loop_
_entity.id
_entity.type
_entity.pdbx_description
1 polymer ?
#
loop_
_entity_poly.entity_id
_entity_poly.type
_entity_poly.pdbx_seq_one_letter_code
_entity_poly.pdbx_strand_id
1 'polypeptide(L)' 'MLSTMEKLKHGQVVNIPNYDINSRKRVEPPRQVHPADIIVLEGILVLHDSRVRDLLNMKIFVDE' A
#
# COMPACT_ATOMS: atom_id res chain seq x y z
N MET A 1 6.53 1.51 0.45
CA MET A 1 5.55 0.82 -0.41
C MET A 1 6.11 -0.50 -0.91
N LEU A 2 7.15 -0.52 -1.76
CA LEU A 2 7.73 -1.77 -2.29
C LEU A 2 8.02 -2.82 -1.21
N SER A 3 8.87 -2.50 -0.22
CA SER A 3 9.17 -3.41 0.89
C SER A 3 7.93 -3.83 1.69
N THR A 4 6.95 -2.93 1.86
CA THR A 4 5.68 -3.24 2.54
C THR A 4 4.89 -4.31 1.79
N MET A 5 4.79 -4.16 0.47
CA MET A 5 4.09 -5.12 -0.39
C MET A 5 4.79 -6.47 -0.43
N GLU A 6 6.13 -6.48 -0.53
CA GLU A 6 6.90 -7.72 -0.47
C GLU A 6 6.67 -8.44 0.85
N LYS A 7 6.73 -7.76 1.99
CA LYS A 7 6.45 -8.37 3.30
C LYS A 7 5.05 -8.96 3.38
N LEU A 8 4.04 -8.21 2.96
CA LEU A 8 2.65 -8.69 2.94
C LEU A 8 2.49 -9.92 2.03
N LYS A 9 3.14 -9.93 0.86
CA LYS A 9 3.14 -11.08 -0.07
C LYS A 9 3.80 -12.33 0.54
N HIS A 10 4.76 -12.16 1.45
CA HIS A 10 5.41 -13.26 2.17
C HIS A 10 4.71 -13.60 3.49
N GLY A 11 3.48 -13.14 3.73
CA GLY A 11 2.74 -13.46 4.95
C GLY A 11 3.27 -12.77 6.21
N GLN A 12 3.99 -11.66 6.07
CA GLN A 12 4.53 -10.91 7.19
C GLN A 12 3.65 -9.71 7.55
N VAL A 13 3.46 -9.50 8.85
CA VAL A 13 2.77 -8.31 9.40
C VAL A 13 3.62 -7.07 9.17
N VAL A 14 2.98 -5.95 8.81
CA VAL A 14 3.65 -4.67 8.56
C VAL A 14 3.00 -3.53 9.32
N ASN A 15 3.79 -2.52 9.68
CA ASN A 15 3.30 -1.27 10.25
C ASN A 15 3.28 -0.19 9.16
N ILE A 16 2.10 0.35 8.89
CA ILE A 16 1.89 1.39 7.88
C ILE A 16 1.65 2.72 8.60
N PRO A 17 2.39 3.79 8.25
CA PRO A 17 2.17 5.10 8.85
C PRO A 17 0.78 5.62 8.50
N ASN A 18 0.06 6.12 9.49
CA ASN A 18 -1.23 6.76 9.29
C ASN A 18 -1.01 8.20 8.85
N TYR A 19 -1.70 8.64 7.80
CA TYR A 19 -1.69 10.02 7.35
C TYR A 19 -3.05 10.65 7.63
N ASP A 20 -3.07 11.72 8.42
CA ASP A 20 -4.27 12.50 8.66
C ASP A 20 -4.35 13.64 7.63
N ILE A 21 -5.41 13.58 6.82
CA ILE A 21 -5.66 14.54 5.74
C ILE A 21 -5.92 15.96 6.28
N ASN A 22 -6.47 16.10 7.48
CA ASN A 22 -6.85 17.39 8.06
C ASN A 22 -5.61 18.13 8.56
N SER A 23 -4.78 17.43 9.35
CA SER A 23 -3.55 18.00 9.90
C SER A 23 -2.37 17.95 8.93
N ARG A 24 -2.52 17.29 7.78
CA ARG A 24 -1.48 17.08 6.74
C ARG A 24 -0.22 16.42 7.30
N LYS A 25 -0.34 15.63 8.36
CA LYS A 25 0.78 15.05 9.09
C LYS A 25 0.64 13.53 9.19
N ARG A 26 1.80 12.89 9.36
CA ARG A 26 1.85 11.50 9.82
C ARG A 26 1.47 11.49 11.29
N VAL A 27 0.57 10.60 11.66
CA VAL A 27 0.09 10.43 13.02
C VAL A 27 0.55 9.09 13.56
N GLU A 28 0.97 9.11 14.83
CA GLU A 28 1.31 7.94 15.61
C GLU A 28 0.09 7.48 16.43
N PRO A 29 -0.07 6.18 16.71
CA PRO A 29 0.81 5.09 16.27
C PRO A 29 0.55 4.67 14.79
N PRO A 30 1.51 4.00 14.13
CA PRO A 30 1.27 3.37 12.84
C PRO A 30 0.19 2.29 12.97
N ARG A 31 -0.54 2.08 11.88
CA ARG A 31 -1.52 1.00 11.79
C ARG A 31 -0.82 -0.31 11.46
N GLN A 32 -1.04 -1.33 12.29
CA GLN A 32 -0.63 -2.68 11.98
C GLN A 32 -1.56 -3.29 10.92
N VAL A 33 -0.97 -3.92 9.91
CA VAL A 33 -1.69 -4.58 8.81
C VAL A 33 -1.21 -6.01 8.72
N HIS A 34 -2.16 -6.94 8.87
CA HIS A 34 -1.92 -8.36 8.68
C HIS A 34 -2.00 -8.71 7.19
N PRO A 35 -1.28 -9.76 6.76
CA PRO A 35 -1.46 -10.34 5.44
C PRO A 35 -2.92 -10.76 5.22
N ALA A 36 -3.36 -10.69 3.97
CA ALA A 36 -4.69 -11.12 3.55
C ALA A 36 -4.60 -11.83 2.19
N ASP A 37 -5.58 -12.67 1.89
CA ASP A 37 -5.65 -13.38 0.61
C ASP A 37 -5.79 -12.41 -0.57
N ILE A 38 -6.45 -11.26 -0.35
CA ILE A 38 -6.63 -10.19 -1.32
C ILE A 38 -6.20 -8.87 -0.68
N ILE A 39 -5.29 -8.16 -1.35
CA ILE A 39 -4.84 -6.83 -0.95
C ILE A 39 -5.14 -5.86 -2.08
N VAL A 40 -5.94 -4.84 -1.78
CA VAL A 40 -6.23 -3.74 -2.72
C VAL A 40 -5.29 -2.58 -2.40
N LEU A 41 -4.50 -2.17 -3.41
CA LEU A 41 -3.63 -1.01 -3.34
C LEU A 41 -4.26 0.12 -4.16
N GLU A 42 -4.61 1.22 -3.50
CA GLU A 42 -5.30 2.36 -4.11
C GLU A 42 -4.49 3.66 -3.93
N GLY A 43 -4.60 4.55 -4.91
CA GLY A 43 -4.01 5.88 -4.88
C GLY A 43 -3.51 6.36 -6.24
N ILE A 44 -3.33 7.67 -6.35
CA ILE A 44 -2.97 8.36 -7.60
C ILE A 44 -1.60 7.96 -8.18
N LEU A 45 -0.69 7.38 -7.38
CA LEU A 45 0.66 7.02 -7.80
C LEU A 45 0.95 5.50 -7.75
N VAL A 46 -0.08 4.67 -7.56
CA VAL A 46 0.11 3.22 -7.41
C VAL A 46 0.77 2.59 -8.64
N LEU A 47 0.47 3.10 -9.84
CA LEU A 47 1.01 2.59 -11.10
C LEU A 47 2.29 3.31 -11.57
N HIS A 48 2.81 4.28 -10.81
CA HIS A 48 3.97 5.08 -11.22
C HIS A 48 5.28 4.27 -11.19
N ASP A 49 5.58 3.58 -10.08
CA ASP A 49 6.81 2.79 -9.92
C ASP A 49 6.66 1.42 -10.61
N SER A 50 7.55 1.11 -11.56
CA SER A 50 7.54 -0.16 -12.29
C SER A 50 7.68 -1.37 -11.35
N ARG A 51 8.52 -1.28 -10.32
CA ARG A 51 8.76 -2.38 -9.38
C ARG A 51 7.51 -2.72 -8.58
N VAL A 52 6.69 -1.71 -8.29
CA VAL A 52 5.38 -1.92 -7.65
C VAL A 52 4.44 -2.59 -8.63
N ARG A 53 4.39 -2.13 -9.88
CA ARG A 53 3.56 -2.75 -10.93
C ARG A 53 3.91 -4.21 -11.18
N ASP A 54 5.17 -4.59 -11.07
CA ASP A 54 5.61 -5.97 -11.27
C ASP A 54 5.13 -6.92 -10.14
N LEU A 55 4.76 -6.37 -8.99
CA LEU A 55 4.17 -7.13 -7.88
C LEU A 55 2.64 -7.27 -7.96
N LEU A 56 1.96 -6.46 -8.76
CA LEU A 56 0.49 -6.45 -8.85
C LEU A 56 -0.02 -7.54 -9.80
N ASN A 57 -0.95 -8.36 -9.31
CA ASN A 57 -1.64 -9.37 -10.12
C ASN A 57 -2.68 -8.76 -11.07
N MET A 58 -3.34 -7.68 -10.66
CA MET A 58 -4.31 -6.94 -11.45
C MET A 58 -4.03 -5.43 -11.33
N LYS A 59 -4.27 -4.69 -12.42
CA LYS A 59 -4.02 -3.24 -12.50
C LYS A 59 -5.25 -2.59 -13.12
N ILE A 60 -5.81 -1.62 -12.43
CA ILE A 60 -6.98 -0.87 -12.89
C ILE A 60 -6.58 0.61 -12.84
N PHE A 61 -6.86 1.32 -13.93
CA PHE A 61 -6.74 2.77 -14.02
C PHE A 61 -8.11 3.30 -14.42
N VAL A 62 -8.59 4.31 -13.69
CA VAL A 62 -9.86 4.99 -14.00
C VAL A 62 -9.50 6.30 -14.68
N ASP A 63 -10.03 6.50 -15.88
CA ASP A 63 -9.77 7.65 -16.74
C ASP A 63 -11.11 8.34 -17.03
N GLU A 64 -11.56 9.21 -16.13
CA GLU A 64 -12.79 10.04 -16.23
C GLU A 64 -12.61 11.38 -15.52
#